data_AF-A0A2A4UEM2-F1
#
_entry.id   AF-A0A2A4UEM2-F1
#
_cell.length_a   1.000
_cell.length_b   1.000
_cell.length_c   1.000
_cell.angle_alpha   90.00
_cell.angle_beta   90.00
_cell.angle_gamma   90.00
#
_symmetry.space_group_name_H-M   'P 1'
#
loop_
_entity.id
_entity.type
_entity.pdbx_description
1 polymer ?
#
loop_
_entity_poly.entity_id
_entity_poly.type
_entity_poly.pdbx_seq_one_letter_code
_entity_poly.pdbx_strand_id
1 'polypeptide(L)'
;MTDMYRPIVVVHESAAAASEIIRNQLIQFRKSDITARPWDFAELHNPWSRAAQNFDSWAILDICQNKDLIMRVREVIGPDIILYDTRLIPEPCDHSYADWHCDAMCFPVTRRRGLTVILPLNIHNAGLLTFKATADEKQESIPLKTGIYILMDAHQKYKISDVDKDSVSDFLIIRYFPATSRYLRDPACAEHQLLMERWPLLNYANAPLWLVAGKDPGHNNFVTGLNVKAGRWTPNPDYSV
;
A
#
# COMPACT_ATOMS: atom_id res chain seq x y z
N MET A 1 21.25 6.76 16.77
CA MET A 1 20.07 6.73 15.88
C MET A 1 20.21 5.49 15.00
N THR A 2 20.03 4.30 15.56
CA THR A 2 20.64 3.07 15.00
C THR A 2 19.79 1.81 15.07
N ASP A 3 18.51 1.89 15.44
CA ASP A 3 17.65 0.69 15.60
C ASP A 3 16.45 0.61 14.62
N MET A 4 16.39 1.46 13.60
CA MET A 4 15.18 1.65 12.77
C MET A 4 14.96 0.60 11.66
N TYR A 5 15.70 -0.52 11.66
CA TYR A 5 15.75 -1.42 10.52
C TYR A 5 15.41 -2.89 10.81
N ARG A 6 14.79 -3.19 11.96
CA ARG A 6 14.07 -4.45 12.13
C ARG A 6 12.59 -4.19 11.84
N PRO A 7 11.92 -5.03 11.04
CA PRO A 7 10.47 -4.94 10.91
C PRO A 7 9.85 -5.10 12.29
N ILE A 8 8.93 -4.19 12.61
CA ILE A 8 8.21 -4.23 13.87
C ILE A 8 6.98 -5.09 13.62
N VAL A 9 7.05 -6.32 14.10
CA VAL A 9 5.91 -7.23 14.06
C VAL A 9 4.97 -6.81 15.17
N VAL A 10 3.84 -6.22 14.80
CA VAL A 10 2.80 -5.89 15.77
C VAL A 10 1.66 -6.88 15.61
N VAL A 11 1.68 -7.91 16.44
CA VAL A 11 0.55 -8.82 16.61
C VAL A 11 -0.52 -8.07 17.38
N HIS A 12 -1.62 -7.73 16.71
CA HIS A 12 -2.78 -7.15 17.37
C HIS A 12 -4.04 -7.67 16.69
N GLU A 13 -4.98 -8.20 17.48
CA GLU A 13 -6.31 -8.56 16.99
C GLU A 13 -6.98 -7.30 16.43
N SER A 14 -7.02 -7.16 15.10
CA SER A 14 -7.40 -5.90 14.45
C SER A 14 -8.55 -6.06 13.47
N ALA A 15 -9.38 -5.01 13.39
CA ALA A 15 -10.24 -4.64 12.24
C ALA A 15 -11.03 -5.79 11.57
N ALA A 16 -11.45 -6.80 12.33
CA ALA A 16 -12.06 -8.03 11.80
C ALA A 16 -13.23 -7.77 10.85
N ALA A 17 -14.10 -6.79 11.16
CA ALA A 17 -15.27 -6.47 10.34
C ALA A 17 -14.92 -5.87 8.98
N ALA A 18 -14.00 -4.89 8.93
CA ALA A 18 -13.62 -4.28 7.65
C ALA A 18 -12.79 -5.24 6.80
N SER A 19 -11.90 -6.03 7.41
CA SER A 19 -11.20 -7.11 6.71
C SER A 19 -12.16 -8.19 6.17
N GLU A 20 -13.25 -8.50 6.88
CA GLU A 20 -14.31 -9.40 6.42
C GLU A 20 -15.05 -8.85 5.20
N ILE A 21 -15.34 -7.53 5.15
CA ILE A 21 -15.95 -6.89 3.98
C ILE A 21 -15.06 -7.08 2.75
N ILE A 22 -13.77 -6.75 2.84
CA ILE A 22 -12.84 -6.86 1.71
C ILE A 22 -12.69 -8.32 1.27
N ARG A 23 -12.62 -9.25 2.22
CA ARG A 23 -12.60 -10.70 1.95
C ARG A 23 -13.82 -11.14 1.16
N ASN A 24 -15.01 -10.75 1.59
CA ASN A 24 -16.26 -11.09 0.90
C ASN A 24 -16.31 -10.49 -0.50
N GLN A 25 -15.88 -9.23 -0.67
CA GLN A 25 -15.80 -8.59 -1.99
C GLN A 25 -14.83 -9.33 -2.92
N LEU A 26 -13.68 -9.78 -2.41
CA LEU A 26 -12.74 -10.56 -3.20
C LEU A 26 -13.30 -11.92 -3.61
N ILE A 27 -14.06 -12.60 -2.74
CA ILE A 27 -14.78 -13.83 -3.09
C ILE A 27 -15.78 -13.58 -4.21
N GLN A 28 -16.54 -12.47 -4.15
CA GLN A 28 -17.48 -12.13 -5.22
C GLN A 28 -16.76 -11.76 -6.53
N PHE A 29 -15.68 -11.00 -6.44
CA PHE A 29 -14.86 -10.65 -7.60
C PHE A 29 -14.35 -11.90 -8.33
N ARG A 30 -13.84 -12.89 -7.59
CA ARG A 30 -13.38 -14.18 -8.16
C ARG A 30 -14.49 -15.02 -8.79
N LYS A 31 -15.73 -14.86 -8.34
CA LYS A 31 -16.90 -15.54 -8.90
C LYS A 31 -17.48 -14.84 -10.13
N SER A 32 -17.05 -13.61 -10.40
CA SER A 32 -17.51 -12.86 -11.55
C SER A 32 -16.83 -13.30 -12.85
N ASP A 33 -17.43 -12.98 -13.99
CA ASP A 33 -16.82 -13.21 -15.32
C ASP A 33 -15.75 -12.16 -15.67
N ILE A 34 -15.34 -11.32 -14.72
CA ILE A 34 -14.35 -10.27 -14.93
C ILE A 34 -12.95 -10.90 -14.99
N THR A 35 -12.23 -10.64 -16.09
CA THR A 35 -10.80 -10.96 -16.18
C THR A 35 -10.01 -10.00 -15.29
N ALA A 36 -9.46 -10.52 -14.19
CA ALA A 36 -8.67 -9.76 -13.24
C ALA A 36 -7.42 -9.12 -13.87
N ARG A 37 -7.18 -7.84 -13.58
CA ARG A 37 -6.00 -7.10 -14.01
C ARG A 37 -5.28 -6.45 -12.81
N PRO A 38 -3.96 -6.19 -12.89
CA PRO A 38 -3.23 -5.62 -11.76
C PRO A 38 -3.81 -4.31 -11.20
N TRP A 39 -4.38 -3.47 -12.06
CA TRP A 39 -4.99 -2.19 -11.65
C TRP A 39 -6.39 -2.34 -11.00
N ASP A 40 -7.03 -3.50 -11.09
CA ASP A 40 -8.26 -3.78 -10.33
C ASP A 40 -7.97 -3.97 -8.84
N PHE A 41 -6.68 -4.10 -8.47
CA PHE A 41 -6.20 -4.34 -7.11
C PHE A 41 -5.26 -3.25 -6.59
N ALA A 42 -5.18 -2.10 -7.24
CA ALA A 42 -4.33 -0.99 -6.84
C ALA A 42 -5.17 0.24 -6.48
N GLU A 43 -4.61 1.13 -5.66
CA GLU A 43 -5.30 2.34 -5.18
C GLU A 43 -6.69 2.04 -4.59
N LEU A 44 -6.85 0.92 -3.86
CA LEU A 44 -8.16 0.52 -3.31
C LEU A 44 -8.81 1.59 -2.42
N HIS A 45 -8.00 2.38 -1.71
CA HIS A 45 -8.46 3.48 -0.86
C HIS A 45 -8.96 4.71 -1.64
N ASN A 46 -8.74 4.75 -2.97
CA ASN A 46 -9.16 5.85 -3.84
C ASN A 46 -10.56 5.55 -4.43
N PRO A 47 -11.64 6.25 -4.01
CA PRO A 47 -13.00 6.01 -4.50
C PRO A 47 -13.20 6.30 -6.00
N TRP A 48 -12.23 6.95 -6.64
CA TRP A 48 -12.24 7.25 -8.08
C TRP A 48 -11.31 6.33 -8.89
N SER A 49 -10.64 5.37 -8.24
CA SER A 49 -9.79 4.40 -8.94
C SER A 49 -10.62 3.37 -9.70
N ARG A 50 -9.95 2.58 -10.53
CA ARG A 50 -10.56 1.43 -11.18
C ARG A 50 -11.00 0.36 -10.15
N ALA A 51 -10.23 0.19 -9.08
CA ALA A 51 -10.52 -0.77 -8.02
C ALA A 51 -11.83 -0.45 -7.27
N ALA A 52 -12.22 0.83 -7.18
CA ALA A 52 -13.47 1.25 -6.54
C ALA A 52 -14.75 0.70 -7.20
N GLN A 53 -14.65 0.15 -8.42
CA GLN A 53 -15.76 -0.56 -9.06
C GLN A 53 -16.02 -1.95 -8.48
N ASN A 54 -15.01 -2.52 -7.81
CA ASN A 54 -15.01 -3.90 -7.33
C ASN A 54 -14.93 -3.98 -5.79
N PHE A 55 -14.33 -2.97 -5.16
CA PHE A 55 -14.05 -2.93 -3.73
C PHE A 55 -14.58 -1.65 -3.10
N ASP A 56 -14.98 -1.73 -1.84
CA ASP A 56 -15.42 -0.56 -1.09
C ASP A 56 -14.21 0.22 -0.57
N SER A 57 -13.91 1.34 -1.25
CA SER A 57 -12.81 2.23 -0.88
C SER A 57 -12.96 2.83 0.51
N TRP A 58 -14.19 3.01 1.01
CA TRP A 58 -14.43 3.52 2.36
C TRP A 58 -14.09 2.46 3.41
N ALA A 59 -14.49 1.20 3.19
CA ALA A 59 -14.08 0.10 4.05
C ALA A 59 -12.55 -0.06 4.09
N ILE A 60 -11.86 0.17 2.97
CA ILE A 60 -10.38 0.21 2.92
C ILE A 60 -9.83 1.39 3.75
N LEU A 61 -10.40 2.59 3.60
CA LEU A 61 -9.99 3.76 4.38
C LEU A 61 -10.22 3.55 5.89
N ASP A 62 -11.30 2.88 6.29
CA ASP A 62 -11.56 2.52 7.69
C ASP A 62 -10.47 1.61 8.27
N ILE A 63 -9.97 0.64 7.48
CA ILE A 63 -8.82 -0.18 7.86
C ILE A 63 -7.57 0.71 8.00
N CYS A 64 -7.32 1.58 7.03
CA CYS A 64 -6.14 2.44 7.01
C CYS A 64 -6.13 3.49 8.14
N GLN A 65 -7.31 3.89 8.64
CA GLN A 65 -7.47 4.85 9.72
C GLN A 65 -7.73 4.20 11.08
N ASN A 66 -7.63 2.86 11.17
CA ASN A 66 -7.81 2.15 12.41
C ASN A 66 -6.88 2.73 13.50
N LYS A 67 -7.44 3.08 14.66
CA LYS A 67 -6.72 3.81 15.72
C LYS A 67 -5.51 3.04 16.24
N ASP A 68 -5.65 1.73 16.41
CA ASP A 68 -4.57 0.88 16.92
C ASP A 68 -3.45 0.78 15.89
N LEU A 69 -3.81 0.61 14.61
CA LEU A 69 -2.83 0.65 13.51
C LEU A 69 -2.09 1.98 13.47
N ILE A 70 -2.82 3.10 13.44
CA ILE A 70 -2.24 4.45 13.35
C ILE A 70 -1.35 4.76 14.56
N MET A 71 -1.71 4.30 15.76
CA MET A 71 -0.86 4.44 16.95
C MET A 71 0.51 3.76 16.74
N ARG A 72 0.52 2.57 16.14
CA ARG A 72 1.76 1.83 15.84
C ARG A 72 2.56 2.46 14.70
N VAL A 73 1.88 2.89 13.63
CA VAL A 73 2.52 3.64 12.55
C VAL A 73 3.21 4.89 13.10
N ARG A 74 2.54 5.59 14.04
CA ARG A 74 3.07 6.77 14.71
C ARG A 74 4.35 6.53 15.50
N GLU A 75 4.46 5.37 16.15
CA GLU A 75 5.69 4.98 16.89
C GLU A 75 6.89 4.86 15.94
N VAL A 76 6.67 4.53 14.67
CA VAL A 76 7.75 4.29 13.68
C VAL A 76 8.11 5.55 12.88
N ILE A 77 7.11 6.19 12.26
CA ILE A 77 7.35 7.30 11.32
C ILE A 77 6.98 8.67 11.89
N GLY A 78 6.48 8.74 13.11
CA GLY A 78 6.12 9.98 13.80
C GLY A 78 4.63 10.34 13.70
N PRO A 79 4.22 11.45 14.32
CA PRO A 79 2.81 11.78 14.57
C PRO A 79 2.01 12.25 13.35
N ASP A 80 2.72 12.68 12.31
CA ASP A 80 2.16 13.30 11.12
C ASP A 80 2.23 12.29 9.96
N ILE A 81 1.10 11.69 9.60
CA ILE A 81 1.05 10.46 8.79
C ILE A 81 0.19 10.68 7.56
N ILE A 82 0.77 10.39 6.39
CA ILE A 82 0.06 10.37 5.11
C ILE A 82 -0.05 8.93 4.61
N LEU A 83 -1.27 8.53 4.24
CA LEU A 83 -1.55 7.35 3.41
C LEU A 83 -1.41 7.74 1.94
N TYR A 84 -0.68 6.93 1.17
CA TYR A 84 -0.44 7.18 -0.26
C TYR A 84 -0.92 6.05 -1.17
N ASP A 85 -0.77 4.78 -0.76
CA ASP A 85 -1.09 3.66 -1.61
C ASP A 85 -1.66 2.50 -0.80
N THR A 86 -2.58 1.78 -1.44
CA THR A 86 -3.13 0.53 -0.95
C THR A 86 -3.22 -0.44 -2.10
N ARG A 87 -2.80 -1.67 -1.87
CA ARG A 87 -2.80 -2.70 -2.91
C ARG A 87 -3.23 -4.04 -2.34
N LEU A 88 -4.11 -4.71 -3.06
CA LEU A 88 -4.47 -6.09 -2.80
C LEU A 88 -3.56 -6.97 -3.65
N ILE A 89 -2.93 -7.97 -3.03
CA ILE A 89 -2.17 -8.99 -3.73
C ILE A 89 -3.03 -10.26 -3.70
N PRO A 90 -3.77 -10.54 -4.78
CA PRO A 90 -4.59 -11.74 -4.85
C PRO A 90 -3.74 -12.97 -5.21
N GLU A 91 -4.10 -14.12 -4.65
CA GLU A 91 -3.64 -15.41 -5.18
C GLU A 91 -4.37 -15.81 -6.49
N PRO A 92 -3.68 -16.43 -7.47
CA PRO A 92 -2.24 -16.72 -7.46
C PRO A 92 -1.41 -15.45 -7.54
N CYS A 93 -0.48 -15.28 -6.58
CA CYS A 93 0.33 -14.08 -6.48
C CYS A 93 0.95 -13.76 -7.83
N ASP A 94 0.95 -12.48 -8.19
CA ASP A 94 1.99 -11.99 -9.08
C ASP A 94 3.33 -12.43 -8.47
N HIS A 95 4.09 -13.28 -9.20
CA HIS A 95 5.35 -13.86 -8.74
C HIS A 95 6.37 -12.77 -8.30
N SER A 96 6.10 -11.49 -8.59
CA SER A 96 6.90 -10.35 -8.16
C SER A 96 7.11 -10.22 -6.63
N TYR A 97 6.29 -10.86 -5.78
CA TYR A 97 6.48 -10.89 -4.32
C TYR A 97 7.20 -12.15 -3.81
N ALA A 98 7.35 -13.18 -4.64
CA ALA A 98 8.12 -14.39 -4.30
C ALA A 98 9.64 -14.13 -4.33
N ASP A 99 10.06 -13.13 -5.11
CA ASP A 99 11.44 -12.64 -5.16
C ASP A 99 11.70 -11.55 -4.10
N TRP A 100 12.99 -11.38 -3.79
CA TRP A 100 13.44 -10.32 -2.91
C TRP A 100 13.13 -8.94 -3.49
N HIS A 101 12.35 -8.17 -2.77
CA HIS A 101 12.01 -6.80 -3.16
C HIS A 101 12.10 -5.84 -1.97
N CYS A 102 12.04 -4.56 -2.30
CA CYS A 102 12.17 -3.44 -1.38
C CYS A 102 11.18 -2.36 -1.81
N ASP A 103 10.40 -1.86 -0.87
CA ASP A 103 9.35 -0.89 -1.16
C ASP A 103 9.88 0.55 -1.23
N ALA A 104 11.14 0.83 -0.83
CA ALA A 104 11.71 2.18 -0.81
C ALA A 104 11.60 2.90 -2.16
N MET A 105 11.72 2.16 -3.26
CA MET A 105 11.59 2.70 -4.61
C MET A 105 10.13 3.00 -4.99
N CYS A 106 9.16 2.48 -4.25
CA CYS A 106 7.75 2.78 -4.40
C CYS A 106 7.31 4.04 -3.64
N PHE A 107 8.20 4.74 -2.93
CA PHE A 107 7.86 5.98 -2.24
C PHE A 107 8.46 7.19 -2.98
N PRO A 108 7.72 7.85 -3.90
CA PRO A 108 8.18 9.05 -4.59
C PRO A 108 8.08 10.26 -3.66
N VAL A 109 8.95 10.34 -2.66
CA VAL A 109 8.96 11.38 -1.61
C VAL A 109 10.37 11.95 -1.40
N THR A 110 10.47 13.24 -1.06
CA THR A 110 11.76 13.96 -0.94
C THR A 110 12.74 13.38 0.06
N ARG A 111 12.24 12.83 1.18
CA ARG A 111 13.02 12.02 2.11
C ARG A 111 12.45 10.62 2.01
N ARG A 112 13.17 9.70 1.35
CA ARG A 112 12.80 8.29 1.14
C ARG A 112 12.61 7.57 2.47
N ARG A 113 11.51 7.87 3.15
CA ARG A 113 11.04 7.27 4.39
C ARG A 113 9.61 6.89 4.13
N GLY A 114 9.31 5.62 4.32
CA GLY A 114 8.00 5.06 4.12
C GLY A 114 7.85 3.86 5.05
N LEU A 115 6.60 3.53 5.33
CA LEU A 115 6.23 2.37 6.10
C LEU A 115 5.23 1.57 5.28
N THR A 116 5.58 0.32 5.01
CA THR A 116 4.68 -0.65 4.42
C THR A 116 4.06 -1.47 5.54
N VAL A 117 2.73 -1.57 5.53
CA VAL A 117 1.95 -2.45 6.38
C VAL A 117 1.42 -3.59 5.53
N ILE A 118 1.66 -4.81 5.98
CA ILE A 118 1.13 -6.03 5.37
C ILE A 118 0.04 -6.57 6.30
N LEU A 119 -1.17 -6.68 5.77
CA LEU A 119 -2.33 -7.25 6.43
C LEU A 119 -2.77 -8.53 5.70
N PRO A 120 -2.55 -9.72 6.29
CA PRO A 120 -3.11 -10.96 5.78
C PRO A 120 -4.63 -10.97 5.95
N LEU A 121 -5.34 -11.30 4.87
CA LEU A 121 -6.80 -11.36 4.85
C LEU A 121 -7.35 -12.78 5.02
N ASN A 122 -6.54 -13.85 5.12
CA ASN A 122 -7.04 -15.24 5.21
C ASN A 122 -6.70 -15.97 6.51
N ILE A 123 -7.63 -16.85 6.92
CA ILE A 123 -7.70 -17.49 8.27
C ILE A 123 -6.84 -18.77 8.34
N HIS A 124 -6.55 -19.39 7.20
CA HIS A 124 -5.71 -20.58 7.09
C HIS A 124 -4.28 -20.17 6.69
N ASN A 125 -3.26 -20.80 7.28
CA ASN A 125 -1.82 -20.45 7.20
C ASN A 125 -1.44 -19.74 5.88
N ALA A 126 -1.20 -18.43 5.95
CA ALA A 126 -1.14 -17.58 4.76
C ALA A 126 0.29 -17.45 4.17
N GLY A 127 1.12 -18.48 4.35
CA GLY A 127 2.54 -18.44 4.01
C GLY A 127 3.45 -17.73 5.03
N LEU A 128 4.69 -17.50 4.62
CA LEU A 128 5.77 -16.94 5.42
C LEU A 128 6.25 -15.63 4.80
N LEU A 129 6.18 -14.54 5.56
CA LEU A 129 6.94 -13.34 5.24
C LEU A 129 8.39 -13.56 5.66
N THR A 130 9.30 -13.60 4.70
CA THR A 130 10.74 -13.73 4.95
C THR A 130 11.42 -12.39 4.65
N PHE A 131 12.23 -11.90 5.58
CA PHE A 131 12.94 -10.63 5.46
C PHE A 131 14.42 -10.78 5.87
N LYS A 132 15.27 -9.88 5.39
CA LYS A 132 16.70 -9.83 5.77
C LYS A 132 16.92 -8.77 6.82
N ALA A 133 17.25 -9.13 8.05
CA ALA A 133 17.72 -8.15 9.03
C ALA A 133 18.92 -7.39 8.45
N THR A 134 18.87 -6.06 8.45
CA THR A 134 19.85 -5.22 7.74
C THR A 134 21.23 -5.20 8.40
N ALA A 135 21.33 -5.53 9.68
CA ALA A 135 22.57 -5.46 10.44
C ALA A 135 23.54 -6.61 10.13
N ASP A 136 23.02 -7.79 9.78
CA ASP A 136 23.79 -9.03 9.60
C ASP A 136 23.38 -9.83 8.36
N GLU A 137 22.47 -9.29 7.53
CA GLU A 137 21.80 -9.97 6.41
C GLU A 137 21.10 -11.28 6.80
N LYS A 138 20.88 -11.52 8.10
CA LYS A 138 20.27 -12.75 8.58
C LYS A 138 18.82 -12.79 8.13
N GLN A 139 18.43 -13.94 7.59
CA GLN A 139 17.05 -14.16 7.18
C GLN A 139 16.21 -14.56 8.39
N GLU A 140 15.09 -13.89 8.55
CA GLU A 140 14.07 -14.16 9.55
C GLU A 140 12.73 -14.33 8.84
N SER A 141 11.87 -15.17 9.40
CA SER A 141 10.56 -15.48 8.82
C SER A 141 9.46 -15.36 9.87
N ILE A 142 8.35 -14.74 9.49
CA ILE A 142 7.16 -14.59 10.33
C ILE A 142 5.98 -15.27 9.63
N PRO A 143 5.24 -16.14 10.32
CA PRO A 143 3.99 -16.68 9.81
C PRO A 143 2.97 -15.57 9.56
N LEU A 144 2.40 -15.56 8.36
CA LEU A 144 1.29 -14.69 8.02
C LEU A 144 -0.02 -15.31 8.52
N LYS A 145 -0.73 -14.60 9.40
CA LYS A 145 -1.98 -15.05 10.02
C LYS A 145 -3.01 -13.91 9.99
N THR A 146 -4.29 -14.23 9.90
CA THR A 146 -5.34 -13.21 10.08
C THR A 146 -5.20 -12.54 11.44
N GLY A 147 -5.47 -11.23 11.49
CA GLY A 147 -5.46 -10.47 12.73
C GLY A 147 -4.05 -10.13 13.22
N ILE A 148 -3.07 -10.02 12.31
CA ILE A 148 -1.76 -9.41 12.61
C ILE A 148 -1.48 -8.31 11.59
N TYR A 149 -0.81 -7.25 12.04
CA TYR A 149 -0.20 -6.27 11.15
C TYR A 149 1.31 -6.45 11.17
N ILE A 150 1.91 -6.44 9.99
CA ILE A 150 3.37 -6.40 9.92
C ILE A 150 3.78 -5.03 9.42
N LEU A 151 4.46 -4.27 10.27
CA LEU A 151 4.96 -2.94 9.96
C LEU A 151 6.42 -3.07 9.54
N MET A 152 6.73 -2.54 8.38
CA MET A 152 8.02 -2.70 7.76
C MET A 152 8.50 -1.38 7.18
N ASP A 153 9.70 -0.95 7.56
CA ASP A 153 10.35 0.19 6.92
C ASP A 153 10.49 -0.09 5.42
N ALA A 154 10.24 0.91 4.58
CA ALA A 154 10.26 0.76 3.14
C ALA A 154 11.59 0.20 2.59
N HIS A 155 12.72 0.46 3.26
CA HIS A 155 14.05 -0.03 2.85
C HIS A 155 14.31 -1.49 3.24
N GLN A 156 13.43 -2.08 4.05
CA GLN A 156 13.53 -3.48 4.43
C GLN A 156 13.32 -4.35 3.19
N LYS A 157 14.27 -5.25 2.94
CA LYS A 157 14.14 -6.28 1.91
C LYS A 157 13.31 -7.45 2.43
N TYR A 158 12.33 -7.87 1.67
CA TYR A 158 11.44 -8.99 2.01
C TYR A 158 11.02 -9.78 0.77
N LYS A 159 10.47 -10.96 1.03
CA LYS A 159 9.74 -11.80 0.09
C LYS A 159 8.62 -12.51 0.84
N ILE A 160 7.58 -12.90 0.13
CA ILE A 160 6.49 -13.71 0.67
C ILE A 160 6.61 -15.10 0.02
N SER A 161 6.83 -16.13 0.83
CA SER A 161 7.01 -17.51 0.38
C SER A 161 5.98 -18.45 1.00
N ASP A 162 5.91 -19.68 0.49
CA ASP A 162 5.13 -20.78 1.06
C ASP A 162 3.63 -20.48 1.21
N VAL A 163 3.08 -19.65 0.32
CA VAL A 163 1.64 -19.63 0.08
C VAL A 163 1.31 -21.01 -0.49
N ASP A 164 0.67 -21.85 0.33
CA ASP A 164 0.27 -23.19 -0.09
C ASP A 164 -0.53 -23.05 -1.40
N LYS A 165 -0.26 -23.90 -2.40
CA LYS A 165 -0.93 -23.78 -3.72
C LYS A 165 -2.45 -23.94 -3.62
N ASP A 166 -2.90 -24.55 -2.52
CA ASP A 166 -4.30 -24.76 -2.17
C ASP A 166 -4.81 -23.74 -1.13
N SER A 167 -3.93 -22.91 -0.54
CA SER A 167 -4.30 -21.81 0.35
C SER A 167 -4.25 -20.49 -0.41
N VAL A 168 -5.43 -19.94 -0.66
CA VAL A 168 -5.55 -18.56 -1.10
C VAL A 168 -4.99 -17.68 0.03
N SER A 169 -3.93 -16.91 -0.22
CA SER A 169 -3.37 -15.95 0.75
C SER A 169 -3.43 -14.57 0.15
N ASP A 170 -4.49 -13.84 0.50
CA ASP A 170 -4.71 -12.49 0.02
C ASP A 170 -4.13 -11.50 1.01
N PHE A 171 -3.34 -10.55 0.53
CA PHE A 171 -2.70 -9.55 1.37
C PHE A 171 -3.13 -8.15 0.97
N LEU A 172 -3.55 -7.35 1.95
CA LEU A 172 -3.66 -5.92 1.79
C LEU A 172 -2.34 -5.26 2.20
N ILE A 173 -1.69 -4.63 1.22
CA ILE A 173 -0.53 -3.77 1.40
C ILE A 173 -1.03 -2.35 1.60
N ILE A 174 -0.55 -1.66 2.64
CA ILE A 174 -0.89 -0.26 2.93
C ILE A 174 0.42 0.51 3.09
N ARG A 175 0.56 1.64 2.41
CA ARG A 175 1.80 2.43 2.42
C ARG A 175 1.57 3.81 3.00
N TYR A 176 2.31 4.10 4.06
CA TYR A 176 2.34 5.40 4.73
C TYR A 176 3.70 6.07 4.58
N PHE A 177 3.74 7.39 4.65
CA PHE A 177 4.98 8.14 4.81
C PHE A 177 4.79 9.32 5.78
N PRO A 178 5.85 9.79 6.45
CA PRO A 178 5.74 10.91 7.36
C PRO A 178 5.43 12.20 6.61
N ALA A 179 4.47 13.00 7.08
CA ALA A 179 4.09 14.25 6.41
C ALA A 179 5.18 15.34 6.48
N THR A 180 6.31 15.09 7.15
CA THR A 180 7.53 15.91 7.02
C THR A 180 8.27 15.67 5.70
N SER A 181 7.95 14.59 4.99
CA SER A 181 8.35 14.35 3.61
C SER A 181 7.32 14.95 2.65
N ARG A 182 7.79 15.36 1.47
CA ARG A 182 6.92 15.86 0.39
C ARG A 182 6.81 14.82 -0.72
N TYR A 183 5.59 14.47 -1.10
CA TYR A 183 5.28 13.64 -2.25
C TYR A 183 5.64 14.35 -3.55
N LEU A 184 6.42 13.69 -4.38
CA LEU A 184 6.85 14.17 -5.67
C LEU A 184 5.72 13.90 -6.66
N ARG A 185 5.29 14.95 -7.37
CA ARG A 185 4.21 14.89 -8.38
C ARG A 185 4.75 14.91 -9.80
N ASP A 186 6.06 15.07 -9.97
CA ASP A 186 6.71 15.13 -11.27
C ASP A 186 6.89 13.71 -11.83
N PRO A 187 6.17 13.31 -12.90
CA PRO A 187 6.31 11.98 -13.48
C PRO A 187 7.70 11.74 -14.09
N ALA A 188 8.50 12.78 -14.32
CA ALA A 188 9.86 12.66 -14.81
C ALA A 188 10.88 12.28 -13.73
N CYS A 189 10.50 12.26 -12.44
CA CYS A 189 11.42 11.84 -11.38
C CYS A 189 11.66 10.32 -11.42
N ALA A 190 12.85 9.90 -10.99
CA ALA A 190 13.29 8.51 -11.09
C ALA A 190 12.36 7.52 -10.38
N GLU A 191 11.78 7.91 -9.23
CA GLU A 191 10.83 7.10 -8.49
C GLU A 191 9.54 6.83 -9.30
N HIS A 192 9.03 7.83 -10.02
CA HIS A 192 7.86 7.65 -10.88
C HIS A 192 8.18 6.85 -12.14
N GLN A 193 9.36 7.03 -12.72
CA GLN A 193 9.80 6.22 -13.87
C GLN A 193 9.83 4.73 -13.52
N LEU A 194 10.40 4.36 -12.37
CA LEU A 194 10.43 2.98 -11.90
C LEU A 194 9.03 2.43 -11.58
N LEU A 195 8.16 3.26 -10.99
CA LEU A 195 6.78 2.88 -10.75
C LEU A 195 6.00 2.67 -12.04
N MET A 196 6.24 3.48 -13.08
CA MET A 196 5.65 3.31 -14.40
C MET A 196 6.19 2.08 -15.13
N GLU A 197 7.48 1.77 -15.01
CA GLU A 197 8.05 0.53 -15.57
C GLU A 197 7.42 -0.72 -14.93
N ARG A 198 7.18 -0.67 -13.62
CA ARG A 198 6.58 -1.79 -12.88
C ARG A 198 5.05 -1.86 -13.06
N TRP A 199 4.39 -0.71 -13.17
CA TRP A 199 2.93 -0.57 -13.22
C TRP A 199 2.50 0.48 -14.25
N PRO A 200 2.65 0.19 -15.56
CA PRO A 200 2.51 1.20 -16.62
C PRO A 200 1.11 1.81 -16.77
N LEU A 201 0.10 1.19 -16.15
CA LEU A 201 -1.29 1.62 -16.22
C LEU A 201 -1.77 2.31 -14.94
N LEU A 202 -0.86 2.57 -13.99
CA LEU A 202 -1.13 3.35 -12.78
C LEU A 202 -0.44 4.71 -12.88
N ASN A 203 -1.19 5.79 -12.59
CA ASN A 203 -0.65 7.15 -12.60
C ASN A 203 -0.29 7.61 -11.18
N TYR A 204 0.81 7.08 -10.66
CA TYR A 204 1.27 7.39 -9.31
C TYR A 204 1.56 8.89 -9.09
N ALA A 205 1.95 9.63 -10.13
CA ALA A 205 2.13 11.08 -10.03
C ALA A 205 0.82 11.79 -9.65
N ASN A 206 -0.33 11.23 -10.04
CA ASN A 206 -1.66 11.76 -9.73
C ASN A 206 -2.43 10.97 -8.65
N ALA A 207 -1.80 10.02 -7.95
CA ALA A 207 -2.44 9.26 -6.87
C ALA A 207 -2.97 10.19 -5.76
N PRO A 208 -4.18 9.98 -5.21
CA PRO A 208 -4.66 10.78 -4.10
C PRO A 208 -3.80 10.53 -2.85
N LEU A 209 -3.72 11.55 -1.99
CA LEU A 209 -3.06 11.44 -0.69
C LEU A 209 -4.09 11.69 0.40
N TRP A 210 -3.95 11.00 1.53
CA TRP A 210 -4.83 11.16 2.67
C TRP A 210 -4.01 11.44 3.93
N LEU A 211 -4.22 12.60 4.56
CA LEU A 211 -3.65 12.89 5.87
C LEU A 211 -4.46 12.11 6.92
N VAL A 212 -3.92 10.98 7.39
CA VAL A 212 -4.62 10.08 8.31
C VAL A 212 -4.33 10.40 9.78
N ALA A 213 -3.27 11.16 10.07
CA ALA A 213 -3.01 11.69 11.41
C ALA A 213 -2.13 12.96 11.36
N GLY A 214 -2.30 13.82 12.37
CA GLY A 214 -1.42 14.97 12.62
C GLY A 214 -1.63 16.15 11.67
N LYS A 215 -0.54 16.80 11.27
CA LYS A 215 -0.49 17.97 10.38
C LYS A 215 0.39 17.67 9.16
N ASP A 216 0.35 18.54 8.17
CA ASP A 216 1.21 18.44 6.98
C ASP A 216 2.27 19.56 6.91
N PRO A 217 3.41 19.42 7.62
CA PRO A 217 4.51 20.38 7.52
C PRO A 217 5.27 20.29 6.18
N GLY A 218 5.09 19.22 5.40
CA GLY A 218 5.73 19.00 4.10
C GLY A 218 5.04 19.73 2.94
N HIS A 219 3.88 20.35 3.20
CA HIS A 219 3.06 21.06 2.21
C HIS A 219 2.73 20.18 0.99
N ASN A 220 2.27 18.96 1.27
CA ASN A 220 1.78 18.00 0.31
C ASN A 220 0.48 18.49 -0.37
N ASN A 221 0.33 18.14 -1.64
CA ASN A 221 -0.87 18.42 -2.41
C ASN A 221 -1.88 17.25 -2.25
N PHE A 222 -2.88 17.46 -1.40
CA PHE A 222 -3.98 16.51 -1.15
C PHE A 222 -5.14 16.64 -2.15
N VAL A 223 -5.17 17.65 -3.02
CA VAL A 223 -6.27 17.87 -3.97
C VAL A 223 -6.09 17.04 -5.24
N THR A 224 -4.85 16.91 -5.72
CA THR A 224 -4.55 16.06 -6.88
C THR A 224 -4.95 14.61 -6.60
N GLY A 225 -5.63 13.99 -7.55
CA GLY A 225 -6.16 12.62 -7.43
C GLY A 225 -7.60 12.56 -6.90
N LEU A 226 -8.07 13.59 -6.19
CA LEU A 226 -9.47 13.70 -5.73
C LEU A 226 -10.34 14.53 -6.68
N ASN A 227 -9.73 15.41 -7.47
CA ASN A 227 -10.40 16.21 -8.48
C ASN A 227 -9.97 15.76 -9.87
N VAL A 228 -10.86 15.03 -10.56
CA VAL A 228 -10.61 14.58 -11.93
C VAL A 228 -10.75 15.79 -12.85
N LYS A 229 -9.67 16.53 -13.09
CA LYS A 229 -9.62 17.37 -14.30
C LYS A 229 -9.68 16.41 -15.49
N ALA A 230 -10.79 16.40 -16.22
CA ALA A 230 -10.93 15.59 -17.42
C ALA A 230 -9.72 15.81 -18.34
N GLY A 231 -9.10 14.72 -18.79
CA GLY A 231 -8.01 14.78 -19.75
C GLY A 231 -8.46 15.52 -20.99
N ARG A 232 -7.74 16.58 -21.36
CA ARG A 232 -8.02 17.34 -22.59
C ARG A 232 -7.05 16.85 -23.66
N TRP A 233 -7.60 16.35 -24.77
CA TRP A 233 -6.81 15.91 -25.91
C TRP A 233 -6.23 17.07 -26.73
N THR A 234 -6.73 18.29 -26.54
CA THR A 234 -6.20 19.54 -27.10
C THR A 234 -6.31 20.70 -26.10
N PRO A 235 -5.37 21.67 -26.10
CA PRO A 235 -5.54 22.92 -25.38
C PRO A 235 -6.76 23.66 -25.95
N ASN A 236 -7.70 24.07 -25.10
CA ASN A 236 -8.78 24.96 -25.51
C ASN A 236 -8.28 26.40 -25.32
N PRO A 237 -8.12 27.22 -26.38
CA PRO A 237 -7.64 28.60 -26.26
C PRO A 237 -8.58 29.52 -25.47
N ASP A 238 -9.83 29.12 -25.23
CA ASP A 238 -10.86 29.98 -24.64
C ASP A 238 -10.92 29.98 -23.09
N TYR A 239 -9.97 29.32 -22.42
CA TYR A 239 -9.92 29.30 -20.95
C TYR A 239 -8.49 29.52 -20.44
N SER A 240 -7.92 30.68 -20.74
CA SER A 240 -6.82 31.27 -19.97
C SER A 240 -7.41 32.04 -18.79
N VAL A 241 -7.30 31.45 -17.59
CA VAL A 241 -7.45 32.18 -16.31
C VAL A 241 -6.14 32.07 -15.56
#